data_AF-A0A7Y2MXZ5-F1
#
_entry.id   AF-A0A7Y2MXZ5-F1
#
_cell.length_a   1.000
_cell.length_b   1.000
_cell.length_c   1.000
_cell.angle_alpha   90.00
_cell.angle_beta   90.00
_cell.angle_gamma   90.00
#
_symmetry.space_group_name_H-M   'P 1'
#
loop_
_entity.id
_entity.type
_entity.pdbx_description
1 polymer ?
#
loop_
_entity_poly.entity_id
_entity_poly.type
_entity_poly.pdbx_seq_one_letter_code
_entity_poly.pdbx_strand_id
1 'polypeptide(L)'
;MHSPNKVDRHASDPVSTVEREFHAVLEQLEAHAVAADWDDVEALTAKVRLLVLEIPAANRRSALLAAQRCVNRAEAAANSAREALSGRLRDLSRGKAAKKAYELR
;
A
#
# COMPACT_ATOMS: atom_id res chain seq x y z
N MET A 1 27.68 6.13 -50.15
CA MET A 1 26.55 5.22 -49.87
C MET A 1 26.31 5.22 -48.37
N HIS A 2 25.30 5.96 -47.90
CA HIS A 2 24.90 6.02 -46.49
C HIS A 2 23.93 4.86 -46.19
N SER A 3 24.31 3.96 -45.30
CA SER A 3 23.37 2.99 -44.72
C SER A 3 22.74 3.59 -43.46
N PRO A 4 21.41 3.63 -43.35
CA PRO A 4 20.72 4.30 -42.25
C PRO A 4 20.72 3.47 -40.97
N ASN A 5 20.78 4.21 -39.86
CA ASN A 5 20.49 3.87 -38.47
C ASN A 5 19.87 2.49 -38.20
N LYS A 6 20.55 1.72 -37.34
CA LYS A 6 19.90 0.74 -36.47
C LYS A 6 18.92 1.50 -35.59
N VAL A 7 17.64 1.35 -35.88
CA VAL A 7 16.56 1.84 -35.03
C VAL A 7 16.62 1.06 -33.71
N ASP A 8 16.92 1.76 -32.62
CA ASP A 8 16.79 1.27 -31.25
C ASP A 8 15.36 0.74 -31.04
N ARG A 9 15.21 -0.59 -31.04
CA ARG A 9 13.95 -1.26 -30.68
C ARG A 9 13.89 -1.47 -29.17
N HIS A 10 13.90 -0.36 -28.43
CA HIS A 10 13.44 -0.34 -27.04
C HIS A 10 12.10 0.40 -26.96
N ALA A 11 11.15 0.02 -27.81
CA ALA A 11 9.75 0.22 -27.47
C ALA A 11 9.48 -0.68 -26.25
N SER A 12 9.42 -0.08 -25.07
CA SER A 12 9.14 -0.80 -23.83
C SER A 12 7.79 -1.49 -23.98
N ASP A 13 7.78 -2.82 -23.91
CA ASP A 13 6.59 -3.64 -24.10
C ASP A 13 5.51 -3.16 -23.10
N PRO A 14 4.31 -2.73 -23.55
CA PRO A 14 3.30 -2.15 -22.67
C PRO A 14 2.92 -3.07 -21.50
N VAL A 15 2.96 -4.39 -21.70
CA VAL A 15 2.73 -5.40 -20.65
C VAL A 15 3.76 -5.26 -19.51
N SER A 16 5.04 -5.10 -19.85
CA SER A 16 6.10 -4.90 -18.86
C SER A 16 5.98 -3.58 -18.10
N THR A 17 5.26 -2.60 -18.66
CA THR A 17 5.06 -1.30 -18.03
C THR A 17 3.93 -1.36 -17.01
N VAL A 18 2.80 -2.00 -17.34
CA VAL A 18 1.69 -2.23 -16.41
C VAL A 18 2.12 -3.11 -15.24
N GLU A 19 2.87 -4.17 -15.47
CA GLU A 19 3.34 -5.05 -14.39
C GLU A 19 4.32 -4.34 -13.45
N ARG A 20 5.22 -3.50 -13.99
CA ARG A 20 6.11 -2.66 -13.16
C ARG A 20 5.33 -1.65 -12.34
N GLU A 21 4.36 -0.98 -12.95
CA GLU A 21 3.50 -0.02 -12.23
C GLU A 21 2.70 -0.73 -11.14
N PHE A 22 2.13 -1.89 -11.43
CA PHE A 22 1.42 -2.71 -10.45
C PHE A 22 2.28 -3.01 -9.23
N HIS A 23 3.52 -3.49 -9.44
CA HIS A 23 4.44 -3.77 -8.33
C HIS A 23 4.83 -2.51 -7.55
N ALA A 24 5.09 -1.39 -8.23
CA ALA A 24 5.40 -0.13 -7.57
C ALA A 24 4.22 0.39 -6.71
N VAL A 25 2.97 0.22 -7.18
CA VAL A 25 1.78 0.58 -6.42
C VAL A 25 1.59 -0.31 -5.19
N LEU A 26 1.91 -1.61 -5.27
CA LEU A 26 1.88 -2.49 -4.11
C LEU A 26 2.91 -2.08 -3.05
N GLU A 27 4.12 -1.69 -3.47
CA GLU A 27 5.17 -1.20 -2.56
C GLU A 27 4.73 0.10 -1.86
N GLN A 28 4.13 1.03 -2.61
CA GLN A 28 3.57 2.26 -2.04
C GLN A 28 2.45 1.95 -1.04
N LEU A 29 1.51 1.07 -1.39
CA LEU A 29 0.41 0.70 -0.51
C LEU A 29 0.91 0.17 0.84
N GLU A 30 1.93 -0.70 0.81
CA GLU A 30 2.56 -1.19 2.04
C GLU A 30 3.22 -0.09 2.85
N ALA A 31 3.93 0.84 2.20
CA ALA A 31 4.57 1.97 2.87
C ALA A 31 3.54 2.88 3.57
N HIS A 32 2.46 3.25 2.88
CA HIS A 32 1.39 4.07 3.47
C HIS A 32 0.63 3.34 4.58
N ALA A 33 0.41 2.03 4.44
CA ALA A 33 -0.21 1.23 5.50
C ALA A 33 0.66 1.16 6.77
N VAL A 34 1.99 1.06 6.64
CA VAL A 34 2.92 1.13 7.77
C VAL A 34 2.96 2.53 8.39
N ALA A 35 2.85 3.58 7.57
CA ALA A 35 2.79 4.96 8.02
C ALA A 35 1.43 5.35 8.64
N ALA A 36 0.43 4.46 8.60
CA ALA A 36 -0.95 4.70 9.01
C ALA A 36 -1.63 5.85 8.24
N ASP A 37 -1.26 6.02 6.97
CA ASP A 37 -1.80 7.02 6.06
C ASP A 37 -2.97 6.43 5.26
N TRP A 38 -4.12 6.31 5.93
CA TRP A 38 -5.24 5.49 5.46
C TRP A 38 -5.97 6.05 4.23
N ASP A 39 -5.95 7.37 4.03
CA ASP A 39 -6.57 8.01 2.88
C ASP A 39 -5.84 7.58 1.58
N ASP A 40 -4.51 7.56 1.61
CA ASP A 40 -3.69 7.10 0.48
C ASP A 40 -3.78 5.58 0.27
N VAL A 41 -3.92 4.79 1.34
CA VAL A 41 -4.13 3.33 1.24
C VAL A 41 -5.40 2.99 0.46
N GLU A 42 -6.50 3.73 0.67
CA GLU A 42 -7.75 3.52 -0.06
C GLU A 42 -7.58 3.83 -1.56
N ALA A 43 -6.98 4.98 -1.88
CA ALA A 43 -6.72 5.39 -3.26
C ALA A 43 -5.81 4.39 -3.99
N LEU A 44 -4.73 3.93 -3.35
CA LEU A 44 -3.82 2.94 -3.92
C LEU A 44 -4.49 1.58 -4.11
N THR A 45 -5.36 1.15 -3.19
CA THR A 45 -6.12 -0.11 -3.34
C THR A 45 -7.03 -0.07 -4.57
N ALA A 46 -7.70 1.06 -4.83
CA ALA A 46 -8.49 1.24 -6.05
C ALA A 46 -7.62 1.13 -7.31
N LYS A 47 -6.43 1.72 -7.30
CA LYS A 47 -5.46 1.65 -8.40
C LYS A 47 -4.96 0.22 -8.66
N VAL A 48 -4.66 -0.55 -7.61
CA VAL A 48 -4.29 -1.98 -7.70
C VAL A 48 -5.36 -2.79 -8.44
N ARG A 49 -6.65 -2.56 -8.13
CA ARG A 49 -7.77 -3.26 -8.78
C ARG A 49 -7.81 -3.01 -10.28
N LEU A 50 -7.59 -1.77 -10.72
CA LEU A 50 -7.55 -1.41 -12.13
C LEU A 50 -6.37 -2.07 -12.84
N LEU A 51 -5.17 -1.97 -12.27
CA LEU A 51 -3.94 -2.52 -12.86
C LEU A 51 -3.99 -4.06 -13.01
N VAL A 52 -4.58 -4.78 -12.05
CA VAL A 52 -4.75 -6.25 -12.16
C VAL A 52 -5.55 -6.67 -13.39
N LEU A 53 -6.54 -5.87 -13.79
CA LEU A 53 -7.38 -6.16 -14.95
C LEU A 53 -6.61 -5.98 -16.26
N GLU A 54 -5.65 -5.06 -16.29
CA GLU A 54 -4.78 -4.78 -17.43
C GLU A 54 -3.64 -5.80 -17.57
N ILE A 55 -3.30 -6.53 -16.51
CA ILE A 55 -2.31 -7.62 -16.57
C ILE A 55 -2.85 -8.79 -17.41
N PRO A 56 -2.05 -9.34 -18.35
CA PRO A 56 -2.44 -10.49 -19.16
C PRO A 56 -2.90 -11.68 -18.33
N ALA A 57 -3.88 -12.44 -18.85
CA ALA A 57 -4.46 -13.58 -18.14
C ALA A 57 -3.42 -14.63 -17.71
N ALA A 58 -2.36 -14.82 -18.50
CA ALA A 58 -1.25 -15.74 -18.18
C ALA A 58 -0.52 -15.35 -16.87
N ASN A 59 -0.42 -14.06 -16.57
CA ASN A 59 0.33 -13.53 -15.42
C ASN A 59 -0.58 -13.10 -14.26
N ARG A 60 -1.89 -12.94 -14.51
CA ARG A 60 -2.88 -12.43 -13.54
C ARG A 60 -2.92 -13.22 -12.23
N ARG A 61 -2.73 -14.54 -12.27
CA ARG A 61 -2.66 -15.37 -11.05
C ARG A 61 -1.50 -14.95 -10.15
N SER A 62 -0.33 -14.72 -10.73
CA SER A 62 0.85 -14.26 -9.97
C SER A 62 0.63 -12.87 -9.38
N ALA A 63 0.05 -11.96 -10.18
CA ALA A 63 -0.31 -10.61 -9.73
C ALA A 63 -1.30 -10.63 -8.56
N LEU A 64 -2.37 -11.44 -8.65
CA LEU A 64 -3.34 -11.60 -7.56
C LEU A 64 -2.70 -12.13 -6.28
N LEU A 65 -1.77 -13.09 -6.37
CA LEU A 65 -1.03 -13.59 -5.21
C LEU A 65 -0.12 -12.51 -4.61
N ALA A 66 0.48 -11.66 -5.44
CA ALA A 66 1.27 -10.52 -4.96
C ALA A 66 0.39 -9.49 -4.24
N ALA A 67 -0.76 -9.12 -4.82
CA ALA A 67 -1.74 -8.25 -4.17
C ALA A 67 -2.24 -8.84 -2.85
N GLN A 68 -2.53 -10.14 -2.79
CA GLN A 68 -2.97 -10.79 -1.54
C GLN A 68 -1.90 -10.69 -0.44
N ARG A 69 -0.62 -10.93 -0.77
CA ARG A 69 0.47 -10.79 0.21
C ARG A 69 0.61 -9.36 0.71
N CYS A 70 0.49 -8.39 -0.19
CA CYS A 70 0.51 -6.96 0.13
C CYS A 70 -0.63 -6.58 1.08
N VAL A 71 -1.87 -6.99 0.77
CA VAL A 71 -3.04 -6.75 1.63
C VAL A 71 -2.87 -7.39 3.00
N ASN A 72 -2.38 -8.64 3.07
CA ASN A 72 -2.13 -9.30 4.36
C ASN A 72 -1.13 -8.53 5.24
N ARG A 73 -0.08 -7.95 4.61
CA ARG A 73 0.89 -7.12 5.33
C ARG A 73 0.28 -5.78 5.78
N ALA A 74 -0.49 -5.13 4.92
CA ALA A 74 -1.20 -3.90 5.25
C ALA A 74 -2.21 -4.10 6.40
N GLU A 75 -2.93 -5.23 6.41
CA GLU A 75 -3.84 -5.61 7.48
C GLU A 75 -3.10 -5.80 8.81
N ALA A 76 -1.95 -6.49 8.79
CA ALA A 76 -1.11 -6.65 9.98
C ALA A 76 -0.64 -5.29 10.54
N ALA A 77 -0.24 -4.36 9.66
CA ALA A 77 0.13 -3.00 10.04
C ALA A 77 -1.04 -2.22 10.65
N ALA A 78 -2.23 -2.29 10.04
CA ALA A 78 -3.44 -1.66 10.56
C ALA A 78 -3.84 -2.19 11.94
N ASN A 79 -3.76 -3.50 12.15
CA ASN A 79 -4.03 -4.11 13.45
C ASN A 79 -3.04 -3.62 14.52
N SER A 80 -1.74 -3.56 14.19
CA SER A 80 -0.72 -3.01 15.10
C SER A 80 -0.98 -1.54 15.45
N ALA A 81 -1.33 -0.71 14.46
CA ALA A 81 -1.69 0.69 14.68
C ALA A 81 -2.92 0.83 15.59
N ARG A 82 -3.93 -0.03 15.41
CA ARG A 82 -5.15 -0.05 16.25
C ARG A 82 -4.83 -0.40 17.70
N GLU A 83 -3.96 -1.37 17.94
CA GLU A 83 -3.52 -1.74 19.28
C GLU A 83 -2.77 -0.60 19.97
N ALA A 84 -1.86 0.05 19.25
CA ALA A 84 -1.13 1.22 19.75
C ALA A 84 -2.07 2.38 20.12
N LEU A 85 -3.06 2.67 19.27
CA LEU A 85 -4.06 3.70 19.55
C LEU A 85 -4.91 3.36 20.77
N SER A 86 -5.36 2.11 20.88
CA SER A 86 -6.12 1.61 22.04
C SER A 86 -5.33 1.79 23.35
N GLY A 87 -4.03 1.49 23.34
CA GLY A 87 -3.12 1.76 24.46
C GLY A 87 -3.08 3.24 24.85
N ARG A 88 -2.82 4.12 23.88
CA ARG A 88 -2.77 5.57 24.09
C ARG A 88 -4.09 6.15 24.64
N LEU A 89 -5.23 5.65 24.15
CA LEU A 89 -6.55 6.06 24.65
C LEU A 89 -6.78 5.64 26.11
N ARG A 90 -6.32 4.44 26.49
CA ARG A 90 -6.39 3.99 27.90
C ARG A 90 -5.52 4.87 28.80
N ASP A 91 -4.31 5.20 28.36
CA ASP A 91 -3.42 6.08 29.12
C ASP A 91 -3.99 7.49 29.27
N LEU A 92 -4.57 8.03 28.20
CA LEU A 92 -5.27 9.32 28.25
C LEU A 92 -6.45 9.29 29.22
N SER A 93 -7.25 8.21 29.23
CA SER A 93 -8.37 8.03 30.15
C SER A 93 -7.89 7.98 31.61
N ARG A 94 -6.81 7.25 31.89
CA ARG A 94 -6.18 7.19 33.23
C ARG A 94 -5.64 8.55 33.64
N GLY A 95 -4.99 9.28 32.74
CA GLY A 95 -4.49 10.64 32.99
C GLY A 95 -5.61 11.62 33.31
N LYS A 96 -6.74 11.57 32.59
CA LYS A 96 -7.95 12.37 32.88
C LYS A 96 -8.53 12.03 34.25
N ALA A 97 -8.61 10.76 34.61
CA ALA A 97 -9.10 10.33 35.92
C ALA A 97 -8.19 10.80 37.06
N ALA A 98 -6.87 10.67 36.90
CA ALA A 98 -5.89 11.16 37.87
C ALA A 98 -5.99 12.68 38.06
N LYS A 99 -6.05 13.44 36.96
CA LYS A 99 -6.23 14.90 37.00
C LYS A 99 -7.48 15.30 37.79
N LYS A 100 -8.63 14.67 37.49
CA LYS A 100 -9.89 14.93 38.21
C LYS A 100 -9.79 14.63 39.71
N ALA A 101 -9.05 13.58 40.09
CA ALA A 101 -8.86 13.24 41.50
C ALA A 101 -7.98 14.28 42.25
N TYR A 102 -7.00 14.89 41.56
CA TYR A 102 -6.19 15.97 42.12
C TYR A 102 -6.96 17.29 42.24
N GLU A 103 -7.83 17.62 41.28
CA GLU A 103 -8.66 18.84 41.31
C GLU A 103 -9.76 18.82 42.39
N LEU A 104 -10.09 17.64 42.93
CA LEU A 104 -11.06 17.46 44.02
C LEU A 104 -10.44 17.52 45.43
N ARG A 105 -9.12 17.70 45.53
CA ARG A 105 -8.38 17.91 46.79
C ARG A 105 -7.98 19.37 46.93
#